data_AF-A0A7W1K7K4-F1
#
_entry.id   AF-A0A7W1K7K4-F1
#
_cell.length_a   1.000
_cell.length_b   1.000
_cell.length_c   1.000
_cell.angle_alpha   90.00
_cell.angle_beta   90.00
_cell.angle_gamma   90.00
#
_symmetry.space_group_name_H-M   'P 1'
#
loop_
_entity.id
_entity.type
_entity.pdbx_description
1 polymer ?
#
loop_
_entity_poly.entity_id
_entity_poly.type
_entity_poly.pdbx_seq_one_letter_code
_entity_poly.pdbx_strand_id
1 'polypeptide(L)'
;MIAAAQRLLEHPISGIGNQLRAELDLFDGEAREHLEREYPGWIAQVGAAADWADGLPGLLDPRLVPFATLDSVHGQLDQARSHIAQAPSDPASANQVTTLIANAVHHAGGVSMAAPPLPELADAVGRKLGRAVSLRATALARELEELEASAASARLQLDEARNQATAADEQRVVEQQRRVDELAAAVEAERQRVDSFVTTAVNENQQAERDRQKTHAEVLKTMQAEGEDLVEKLREEADKQQADAATRRRGASARSEARALAA
;
A
#
# COMPACT_ATOMS: atom_id res chain seq x y z
N MET A 1 18.10 -1.91 61.98
CA MET A 1 17.07 -1.15 61.24
C MET A 1 16.81 -1.72 59.87
N ILE A 2 17.85 -1.95 59.06
CA ILE A 2 17.74 -2.45 57.68
C ILE A 2 17.01 -3.81 57.61
N ALA A 3 17.31 -4.75 58.50
CA ALA A 3 16.70 -6.09 58.50
C ALA A 3 15.18 -6.14 58.75
N ALA A 4 14.61 -5.21 59.53
CA ALA A 4 13.18 -5.19 59.82
C ALA A 4 12.37 -4.56 58.67
N ALA A 5 12.93 -3.52 58.04
CA ALA A 5 12.35 -2.91 56.85
C ALA A 5 12.45 -3.83 55.62
N GLN A 6 13.56 -4.56 55.46
CA GLN A 6 13.70 -5.58 54.42
C GLN A 6 12.69 -6.72 54.60
N ARG A 7 12.50 -7.22 55.82
CA ARG A 7 11.50 -8.26 56.11
C ARG A 7 10.06 -7.83 55.83
N LEU A 8 9.74 -6.55 55.99
CA LEU A 8 8.41 -6.02 55.66
C LEU A 8 8.20 -5.93 54.14
N LEU A 9 9.24 -5.57 53.38
CA LEU A 9 9.22 -5.59 51.92
C LEU A 9 9.14 -7.00 51.36
N GLU A 10 9.78 -7.98 52.02
CA GLU A 10 9.73 -9.41 51.67
C GLU A 10 8.43 -10.09 52.13
N HIS A 11 7.59 -9.41 52.91
CA HIS A 11 6.33 -9.97 53.37
C HIS A 11 5.34 -10.14 52.20
N PRO A 12 4.56 -11.24 52.13
CA PRO A 12 3.61 -11.50 51.04
C PRO A 12 2.58 -10.38 50.77
N ILE A 13 2.27 -9.58 51.81
CA ILE A 13 1.41 -8.39 51.68
C ILE A 13 1.94 -7.39 50.64
N SER A 14 3.25 -7.33 50.37
CA SER A 14 3.83 -6.43 49.38
C SER A 14 3.51 -6.78 47.93
N GLY A 15 2.95 -7.97 47.67
CA GLY A 15 2.56 -8.42 46.34
C GLY A 15 1.06 -8.67 46.16
N ILE A 16 0.28 -8.66 47.24
CA ILE A 16 -1.13 -9.08 47.19
C ILE A 16 -2.02 -8.09 46.42
N GLY A 17 -1.71 -6.78 46.43
CA GLY A 17 -2.48 -5.79 45.67
C GLY A 17 -2.32 -6.00 44.16
N ASN A 18 -1.10 -6.17 43.67
CA ASN A 18 -0.86 -6.57 42.26
C ASN A 18 -1.60 -7.85 41.87
N GLN A 19 -1.67 -8.84 42.76
CA GLN A 19 -2.39 -10.08 42.50
C GLN A 19 -3.92 -9.87 42.46
N LEU A 20 -4.48 -9.05 43.36
CA LEU A 20 -5.90 -8.67 43.33
C LEU A 20 -6.26 -7.92 42.04
N ARG A 21 -5.41 -7.00 41.57
CA ARG A 21 -5.62 -6.31 40.28
C ARG A 21 -5.56 -7.28 39.12
N ALA A 22 -4.61 -8.21 39.12
CA ALA A 22 -4.50 -9.22 38.07
C ALA A 22 -5.79 -10.05 37.96
N GLU A 23 -6.41 -10.45 39.07
CA GLU A 23 -7.70 -11.16 39.03
C GLU A 23 -8.84 -10.29 38.45
N LEU A 24 -8.87 -8.99 38.76
CA LEU A 24 -9.84 -8.06 38.16
C LEU A 24 -9.61 -7.85 36.66
N ASP A 25 -8.36 -7.92 36.21
CA ASP A 25 -7.96 -7.79 34.81
C ASP A 25 -8.30 -9.00 33.95
N LEU A 26 -8.55 -10.16 34.58
CA LEU A 26 -9.01 -11.37 33.88
C LEU A 26 -10.50 -11.32 33.51
N PHE A 27 -11.28 -10.38 34.06
CA PHE A 27 -12.66 -10.21 33.64
C PHE A 27 -12.75 -9.57 32.25
N ASP A 28 -13.50 -10.22 31.37
CA ASP A 28 -13.88 -9.65 30.09
C ASP A 28 -14.97 -8.56 30.24
N GLY A 29 -15.30 -7.89 29.13
CA GLY A 29 -16.26 -6.79 29.14
C GLY A 29 -17.65 -7.20 29.62
N GLU A 30 -18.09 -8.42 29.31
CA GLU A 30 -19.43 -8.92 29.67
C GLU A 30 -19.53 -9.23 31.17
N ALA A 31 -18.51 -9.90 31.73
CA ALA A 31 -18.42 -10.16 33.17
C ALA A 31 -18.33 -8.86 34.00
N ARG A 32 -17.58 -7.86 33.50
CA ARG A 32 -17.49 -6.54 34.15
C ARG A 32 -18.82 -5.79 34.12
N GLU A 33 -19.51 -5.77 32.98
CA GLU A 33 -20.83 -5.14 32.87
C GLU A 33 -21.90 -5.82 33.73
N HIS A 34 -21.86 -7.15 33.84
CA HIS A 34 -22.75 -7.91 34.71
C HIS A 34 -22.50 -7.56 36.19
N LEU A 35 -21.24 -7.60 36.64
CA LEU A 35 -20.86 -7.23 38.00
C LEU A 35 -21.22 -5.78 38.34
N GLU A 36 -20.99 -4.82 37.44
CA GLU A 36 -21.30 -3.42 37.69
C GLU A 36 -22.82 -3.17 37.76
N ARG A 37 -23.62 -3.98 37.08
CA ARG A 37 -25.09 -3.92 37.14
C ARG A 37 -25.63 -4.48 38.44
N GLU A 38 -25.11 -5.62 38.91
CA GLU A 38 -25.59 -6.28 40.13
C GLU A 38 -24.96 -5.71 41.42
N TYR A 39 -23.71 -5.26 41.33
CA TYR A 39 -22.91 -4.71 42.43
C TYR A 39 -22.19 -3.42 41.99
N PRO A 40 -22.92 -2.29 41.90
CA PRO A 40 -22.34 -1.03 41.44
C PRO A 40 -21.13 -0.62 42.28
N GLY A 41 -20.02 -0.32 41.61
CA GLY A 41 -18.77 0.10 42.23
C GLY A 41 -17.95 -1.03 42.90
N TRP A 42 -18.36 -2.30 42.80
CA TRP A 42 -17.64 -3.41 43.41
C TRP A 42 -16.23 -3.58 42.83
N ILE A 43 -16.08 -3.48 41.49
CA ILE A 43 -14.76 -3.56 40.83
C ILE A 43 -13.86 -2.41 41.31
N ALA A 44 -14.41 -1.20 41.42
CA ALA A 44 -13.69 -0.05 41.95
C ALA A 44 -13.31 -0.22 43.42
N GLN A 45 -14.18 -0.83 44.24
CA GLN A 45 -13.90 -1.12 45.65
C GLN A 45 -12.77 -2.14 45.81
N VAL A 46 -12.77 -3.22 45.02
CA VAL A 46 -11.70 -4.22 45.03
C VAL A 46 -10.39 -3.63 44.50
N GLY A 47 -10.46 -2.79 43.46
CA GLY A 47 -9.30 -2.04 42.96
C GLY A 47 -8.70 -1.10 44.01
N ALA A 48 -9.54 -0.35 44.72
CA ALA A 48 -9.10 0.52 45.81
C ALA A 48 -8.48 -0.26 46.97
N ALA A 49 -9.00 -1.45 47.28
CA ALA A 49 -8.40 -2.34 48.28
C ALA A 49 -7.03 -2.88 47.85
N ALA A 50 -6.85 -3.15 46.55
CA ALA A 50 -5.56 -3.54 45.99
C ALA A 50 -4.53 -2.41 46.06
N ASP A 51 -4.92 -1.18 45.72
CA ASP A 51 -4.09 0.02 45.84
C ASP A 51 -3.68 0.29 47.29
N TRP A 52 -4.62 0.13 48.20
CA TRP A 52 -4.37 0.26 49.63
C TRP A 52 -3.37 -0.79 50.12
N ALA A 53 -3.55 -2.06 49.75
CA ALA A 53 -2.68 -3.16 50.18
C ALA A 53 -1.23 -2.98 49.67
N ASP A 54 -1.05 -2.55 48.42
CA ASP A 54 0.27 -2.22 47.87
C ASP A 54 0.94 -1.04 48.60
N GLY A 55 0.15 -0.10 49.10
CA GLY A 55 0.63 1.06 49.86
C GLY A 55 1.04 0.75 51.30
N LEU A 56 0.51 -0.32 51.90
CA LEU A 56 0.73 -0.66 53.32
C LEU A 56 2.22 -0.78 53.67
N PRO A 57 3.07 -1.56 52.97
CA PRO A 57 4.48 -1.69 53.34
C PRO A 57 5.24 -0.36 53.39
N GLY A 58 4.83 0.64 52.60
CA GLY A 58 5.44 1.98 52.60
C GLY A 58 5.03 2.84 53.79
N LEU A 59 3.89 2.55 54.43
CA LEU A 59 3.28 3.33 55.49
C LEU A 59 3.57 2.78 56.90
N LEU A 60 3.97 1.52 57.02
CA LEU A 60 4.12 0.84 58.30
C LEU A 60 5.54 0.96 58.87
N ASP A 61 5.64 1.22 60.18
CA ASP A 61 6.90 1.03 60.91
C ASP A 61 7.03 -0.45 61.31
N PRO A 62 8.01 -1.20 60.77
CA PRO A 62 8.21 -2.62 61.08
C PRO A 62 8.56 -2.89 62.55
N ARG A 63 8.80 -1.85 63.37
CA ARG A 63 9.01 -1.96 64.82
C ARG A 63 7.73 -1.92 65.63
N LEU A 64 6.68 -1.30 65.08
CA LEU A 64 5.43 -1.03 65.78
C LEU A 64 4.31 -1.96 65.32
N VAL A 65 4.45 -2.55 64.13
CA VAL A 65 3.48 -3.47 63.58
C VAL A 65 3.94 -4.91 63.77
N PRO A 66 3.22 -5.72 64.57
CA PRO A 66 3.48 -7.15 64.64
C PRO A 66 3.26 -7.82 63.28
N PHE A 67 4.19 -8.69 62.87
CA PHE A 67 4.04 -9.49 61.64
C PHE A 67 2.75 -10.30 61.62
N ALA A 68 2.32 -10.84 62.76
CA ALA A 68 1.04 -11.55 62.88
C ALA A 68 -0.18 -10.71 62.46
N THR A 69 -0.12 -9.39 62.65
CA THR A 69 -1.19 -8.49 62.18
C THR A 69 -1.15 -8.35 60.66
N LEU A 70 0.05 -8.32 60.05
CA LEU A 70 0.22 -8.32 58.59
C LEU A 70 -0.16 -9.66 57.96
N ASP A 71 0.14 -10.77 58.62
CA ASP A 71 -0.29 -12.11 58.22
C ASP A 71 -1.83 -12.20 58.20
N SER A 72 -2.49 -11.62 59.21
CA SER A 72 -3.95 -11.58 59.28
C SER A 72 -4.55 -10.73 58.15
N VAL A 73 -3.98 -9.55 57.87
CA VAL A 73 -4.44 -8.70 56.75
C VAL A 73 -4.19 -9.39 55.41
N HIS A 74 -3.00 -9.96 55.22
CA HIS A 74 -2.66 -10.71 54.02
C HIS A 74 -3.58 -11.91 53.82
N GLY A 75 -3.84 -12.71 54.85
CA GLY A 75 -4.70 -13.89 54.77
C GLY A 75 -6.13 -13.55 54.35
N GLN A 76 -6.69 -12.43 54.83
CA GLN A 76 -8.01 -11.97 54.39
C GLN A 76 -8.01 -11.54 52.92
N LEU A 77 -6.97 -10.85 52.46
CA LEU A 77 -6.84 -10.42 51.06
C LEU A 77 -6.55 -11.57 50.10
N ASP A 78 -5.76 -12.55 50.52
CA ASP A 78 -5.48 -13.78 49.76
C ASP A 78 -6.73 -14.65 49.60
N GLN A 79 -7.55 -14.75 50.66
CA GLN A 79 -8.87 -15.37 50.57
C GLN A 79 -9.79 -14.57 49.65
N ALA A 80 -9.83 -13.24 49.77
CA ALA A 80 -10.63 -12.40 48.88
C ALA A 80 -10.23 -12.64 47.41
N ARG A 81 -8.93 -12.69 47.11
CA ARG A 81 -8.40 -13.00 45.76
C ARG A 81 -9.00 -14.28 45.19
N SER A 82 -9.05 -15.36 45.97
CA SER A 82 -9.57 -16.65 45.52
C SER A 82 -11.06 -16.65 45.13
N HIS A 83 -11.83 -15.68 45.63
CA HIS A 83 -13.26 -15.54 45.34
C HIS A 83 -13.56 -14.53 44.22
N ILE A 84 -12.60 -13.70 43.81
CA ILE A 84 -12.82 -12.69 42.76
C ILE A 84 -13.26 -13.38 41.46
N ALA A 85 -12.52 -14.39 41.00
CA ALA A 85 -12.83 -15.08 39.75
C ALA A 85 -14.26 -15.68 39.68
N GLN A 86 -14.87 -15.97 40.84
CA GLN A 86 -16.21 -16.56 40.94
C GLN A 86 -17.32 -15.51 41.07
N ALA A 87 -16.97 -14.27 41.41
CA ALA A 87 -17.92 -13.18 41.68
C ALA A 87 -18.91 -12.89 40.54
N PRO A 88 -18.53 -12.93 39.24
CA PRO A 88 -19.50 -12.70 38.15
C PRO A 88 -20.58 -13.78 38.02
N SER A 89 -20.36 -14.97 38.60
CA SER A 89 -21.25 -16.13 38.45
C SER A 89 -21.90 -16.58 39.76
N ASP A 90 -21.41 -16.08 40.90
CA ASP A 90 -21.89 -16.42 42.22
C ASP A 90 -22.02 -15.16 43.12
N PRO A 91 -23.25 -14.70 43.38
CA PRO A 91 -23.57 -13.62 44.31
C PRO A 91 -22.98 -13.80 45.72
N ALA A 92 -22.82 -15.03 46.20
CA ALA A 92 -22.23 -15.29 47.50
C ALA A 92 -20.73 -14.95 47.50
N SER A 93 -20.02 -15.27 46.42
CA SER A 93 -18.61 -14.95 46.22
C SER A 93 -18.35 -13.44 46.18
N ALA A 94 -19.18 -12.64 45.49
CA ALA A 94 -19.05 -11.18 45.48
C ALA A 94 -19.18 -10.57 46.90
N ASN A 95 -20.14 -11.05 47.69
CA ASN A 95 -20.32 -10.63 49.08
C ASN A 95 -19.18 -11.09 50.00
N GLN A 96 -18.63 -12.28 49.77
CA GLN A 96 -17.47 -12.80 50.50
C GLN A 96 -16.24 -11.93 50.26
N VAL A 97 -15.95 -11.55 49.00
CA VAL A 97 -14.85 -10.63 48.67
C VAL A 97 -14.99 -9.31 49.44
N THR A 98 -16.17 -8.68 49.39
CA THR A 98 -16.44 -7.44 50.11
C THR A 98 -16.22 -7.58 51.62
N THR A 99 -16.69 -8.68 52.21
CA THR A 99 -16.57 -8.97 53.64
C THR A 99 -15.11 -9.20 54.05
N LEU A 100 -14.36 -9.98 53.26
CA LEU A 100 -12.95 -10.27 53.50
C LEU A 100 -12.09 -9.01 53.37
N ILE A 101 -12.38 -8.14 52.40
CA ILE A 101 -11.74 -6.82 52.28
C ILE A 101 -12.07 -5.94 53.48
N ALA A 102 -13.34 -5.86 53.89
CA ALA A 102 -13.73 -5.09 55.07
C ALA A 102 -13.04 -5.60 56.35
N ASN A 103 -12.90 -6.92 56.49
CA ASN A 103 -12.16 -7.54 57.59
C ASN A 103 -10.67 -7.21 57.52
N ALA A 104 -10.05 -7.25 56.35
CA ALA A 104 -8.64 -6.86 56.16
C ALA A 104 -8.41 -5.40 56.61
N VAL A 105 -9.30 -4.49 56.21
CA VAL A 105 -9.27 -3.07 56.61
C VAL A 105 -9.49 -2.92 58.12
N HIS A 106 -10.43 -3.67 58.70
CA HIS A 106 -10.70 -3.64 60.14
C HIS A 106 -9.49 -4.11 60.96
N HIS A 107 -8.84 -5.21 60.57
CA HIS A 107 -7.64 -5.72 61.23
C HIS A 107 -6.44 -4.75 61.07
N ALA A 108 -6.38 -4.04 59.95
CA ALA A 108 -5.43 -2.95 59.76
C ALA A 108 -5.74 -1.70 60.61
N GLY A 109 -6.95 -1.53 61.14
CA GLY A 109 -7.27 -0.49 62.11
C GLY A 109 -6.41 -0.55 63.38
N GLY A 110 -6.05 -1.77 63.82
CA GLY A 110 -5.07 -1.98 64.91
C GLY A 110 -3.64 -1.61 64.53
N VAL A 111 -3.33 -1.58 63.24
CA VAL A 111 -2.03 -1.19 62.68
C VAL A 111 -1.89 0.34 62.62
N SER A 112 -2.99 1.05 62.35
CA SER A 112 -3.06 2.53 62.31
C SER A 112 -2.83 3.19 63.69
N MET A 113 -3.30 2.55 64.77
CA MET A 113 -3.09 3.00 66.16
C MET A 113 -1.64 2.85 66.66
N ALA A 114 -0.82 2.05 65.98
CA ALA A 114 0.58 1.83 66.32
C ALA A 114 1.53 2.81 65.60
N ALA A 115 1.00 3.77 64.85
CA ALA A 115 1.78 4.78 64.13
C ALA A 115 1.96 6.07 64.99
N PRO A 116 3.11 6.78 64.92
CA PRO A 116 3.31 8.04 65.65
C PRO A 116 2.29 9.11 65.24
N PRO A 117 2.06 10.17 66.05
CA PRO A 117 0.98 11.13 65.84
C PRO A 117 1.03 11.75 64.43
N LEU A 118 -0.17 11.89 63.83
CA LEU A 118 -0.44 12.34 62.46
C LEU A 118 0.45 13.48 61.90
N PRO A 119 0.90 14.50 62.66
CA PRO A 119 1.78 15.55 62.14
C PRO A 119 3.18 15.06 61.77
N GLU A 120 3.77 14.15 62.56
CA GLU A 120 5.09 13.58 62.28
C GLU A 120 5.01 12.52 61.18
N LEU A 121 3.88 11.83 61.09
CA LEU A 121 3.56 10.93 60.00
C LEU A 121 3.35 11.69 58.69
N ALA A 122 2.62 12.81 58.68
CA ALA A 122 2.41 13.64 57.49
C ALA A 122 3.73 14.22 56.96
N ASP A 123 4.69 14.53 57.84
CA ASP A 123 5.98 15.09 57.49
C ASP A 123 6.97 14.01 57.00
N ALA A 124 6.93 12.79 57.57
CA ALA A 124 7.72 11.65 57.11
C ALA A 124 7.14 10.98 55.85
N VAL A 125 5.82 10.87 55.77
CA VAL A 125 5.07 10.42 54.59
C VAL A 125 5.19 11.47 53.50
N GLY A 126 4.97 12.76 53.77
CA GLY A 126 5.21 13.84 52.82
C GLY A 126 6.64 13.83 52.25
N ARG A 127 7.66 13.52 53.06
CA ARG A 127 9.05 13.36 52.57
C ARG A 127 9.31 12.05 51.81
N LYS A 128 8.67 10.92 52.17
CA LYS A 128 8.92 9.61 51.53
C LYS A 128 8.00 9.33 50.33
N LEU A 129 6.70 9.57 50.47
CA LEU A 129 5.76 9.63 49.35
C LEU A 129 6.13 10.78 48.42
N GLY A 130 6.51 11.96 48.94
CA GLY A 130 7.05 13.03 48.12
C GLY A 130 8.31 12.62 47.35
N ARG A 131 9.25 11.88 47.96
CA ARG A 131 10.42 11.34 47.23
C ARG A 131 10.05 10.24 46.25
N ALA A 132 9.18 9.29 46.59
CA ALA A 132 8.80 8.19 45.71
C ALA A 132 7.94 8.67 44.54
N VAL A 133 6.98 9.55 44.78
CA VAL A 133 6.19 10.24 43.76
C VAL A 133 7.08 11.19 42.96
N SER A 134 8.02 11.90 43.57
CA SER A 134 8.98 12.74 42.83
C SER A 134 9.93 11.90 41.96
N LEU A 135 10.41 10.75 42.42
CA LEU A 135 11.23 9.83 41.63
C LEU A 135 10.42 9.21 40.48
N ARG A 136 9.17 8.82 40.72
CA ARG A 136 8.29 8.30 39.66
C ARG A 136 7.85 9.39 38.69
N ALA A 137 7.58 10.61 39.15
CA ALA A 137 7.25 11.75 38.32
C ALA A 137 8.45 12.22 37.49
N THR A 138 9.67 12.18 38.03
CA THR A 138 10.89 12.48 37.27
C THR A 138 11.23 11.38 36.26
N ALA A 139 11.01 10.11 36.61
CA ALA A 139 11.13 9.00 35.66
C ALA A 139 10.10 9.12 34.52
N LEU A 140 8.82 9.36 34.85
CA LEU A 140 7.77 9.59 33.86
C LEU A 140 8.03 10.84 33.02
N ALA A 141 8.51 11.93 33.61
CA ALA A 141 8.86 13.14 32.86
C ALA A 141 10.01 12.89 31.87
N ARG A 142 10.99 12.07 32.27
CA ARG A 142 12.10 11.66 31.40
C ARG A 142 11.63 10.74 30.27
N GLU A 143 10.75 9.78 30.56
CA GLU A 143 10.12 8.95 29.52
C GLU A 143 9.29 9.80 28.55
N LEU A 144 8.59 10.82 29.05
CA LEU A 144 7.81 11.75 28.23
C LEU A 144 8.73 12.59 27.33
N GLU A 145 9.84 13.11 27.86
CA GLU A 145 10.84 13.85 27.09
C GLU A 145 11.52 12.96 26.03
N GLU A 146 11.82 11.70 26.36
CA GLU A 146 12.37 10.72 25.41
C GLU A 146 11.35 10.37 24.30
N LEU A 147 10.07 10.21 24.64
CA LEU A 147 8.99 9.99 23.68
C LEU A 147 8.74 11.22 22.80
N GLU A 148 8.78 12.43 23.36
CA GLU A 148 8.67 13.68 22.61
C GLU A 148 9.84 13.86 21.64
N ALA A 149 11.07 13.59 22.08
CA ALA A 149 12.26 13.60 21.24
C ALA A 149 12.17 12.55 20.12
N SER A 150 11.70 11.34 20.45
CA SER A 150 11.46 10.27 19.47
C SER A 150 10.38 10.67 18.46
N ALA A 151 9.28 11.30 18.90
CA ALA A 151 8.20 11.77 18.03
C ALA A 151 8.67 12.92 17.12
N ALA A 152 9.47 13.85 17.63
CA ALA A 152 10.09 14.91 16.85
C ALA A 152 11.04 14.35 15.78
N SER A 153 11.86 13.36 16.15
CA SER A 153 12.75 12.67 15.21
C SER A 153 11.97 11.93 14.13
N ALA A 154 10.92 11.19 14.49
CA ALA A 154 10.07 10.49 13.54
C ALA A 154 9.35 11.45 12.57
N ARG A 155 8.91 12.63 13.05
CA ARG A 155 8.34 13.68 12.19
C ARG A 155 9.36 14.21 11.19
N LEU A 156 10.59 14.49 11.62
CA LEU A 156 11.66 14.91 10.72
C LEU A 156 11.99 13.85 9.66
N GLN A 157 12.05 12.57 10.05
CA GLN A 157 12.26 11.47 9.11
C GLN A 157 11.12 11.35 8.09
N LEU A 158 9.87 11.56 8.53
CA LEU A 158 8.71 11.54 7.65
C LEU A 158 8.73 12.70 6.65
N ASP A 159 9.08 13.90 7.10
CA ASP A 159 9.22 15.07 6.23
C ASP A 159 10.36 14.89 5.22
N GLU A 160 11.49 14.33 5.64
CA GLU A 160 12.60 13.99 4.74
C GLU A 160 12.19 12.95 3.70
N ALA A 161 11.55 11.86 4.12
CA ALA A 161 11.05 10.83 3.20
C ALA A 161 10.03 11.39 2.21
N ARG A 162 9.13 12.29 2.66
CA ARG A 162 8.15 12.97 1.80
C ARG A 162 8.83 13.88 0.77
N ASN A 163 9.85 14.62 1.18
CA ASN A 163 10.62 15.48 0.26
C ASN A 163 11.38 14.64 -0.77
N GLN A 164 11.99 13.54 -0.34
CA GLN A 164 12.68 12.60 -1.23
C GLN A 164 11.71 11.95 -2.23
N ALA A 165 10.53 11.52 -1.79
CA ALA A 165 9.50 10.96 -2.66
C ALA A 165 9.02 11.99 -3.70
N THR A 166 8.75 13.22 -3.27
CA THR A 166 8.32 14.32 -4.15
C THR A 166 9.39 14.61 -5.21
N ALA A 167 10.66 14.73 -4.82
CA ALA A 167 11.76 14.96 -5.76
C ALA A 167 11.94 13.78 -6.75
N ALA A 168 11.78 12.53 -6.28
CA ALA A 168 11.87 11.36 -7.14
C ALA A 168 10.73 11.31 -8.18
N ASP A 169 9.51 11.68 -7.77
CA ASP A 169 8.37 11.73 -8.69
C ASP A 169 8.51 12.87 -9.71
N GLU A 170 9.00 14.05 -9.31
CA GLU A 170 9.32 15.14 -10.24
C GLU A 170 10.38 14.71 -11.28
N GLN A 171 11.44 14.02 -10.84
CA GLN A 171 12.46 13.47 -11.75
C GLN A 171 11.88 12.44 -12.72
N ARG A 172 10.99 11.57 -12.25
CA ARG A 172 10.31 10.58 -13.11
C ARG A 172 9.45 11.26 -14.17
N VAL A 173 8.72 12.32 -13.79
CA VAL A 173 7.88 13.08 -14.73
C VAL A 173 8.76 13.74 -15.80
N VAL A 174 9.88 14.37 -15.42
CA VAL A 174 10.81 14.98 -16.37
C VAL A 174 11.39 13.93 -17.33
N GLU A 175 11.83 12.77 -16.81
CA GLU A 175 12.39 11.70 -17.64
C GLU A 175 11.33 11.07 -18.56
N GLN A 176 10.10 10.88 -18.08
CA GLN A 176 9.00 10.39 -18.91
C GLN A 176 8.64 11.39 -20.00
N GLN A 177 8.58 12.69 -19.70
CA GLN A 177 8.34 13.73 -20.69
C GLN A 177 9.43 13.73 -21.76
N ARG A 178 10.70 13.62 -21.37
CA ARG A 178 11.83 13.52 -22.31
C ARG A 178 11.67 12.33 -23.26
N ARG A 179 11.27 11.16 -22.74
CA ARG A 179 11.01 9.96 -23.57
C ARG A 179 9.84 10.15 -24.53
N VAL A 180 8.77 10.83 -24.08
CA VAL A 180 7.63 11.16 -24.95
C VAL A 180 8.08 12.08 -26.08
N ASP A 181 8.88 13.11 -25.80
CA ASP A 181 9.39 14.04 -26.81
C ASP A 181 10.33 13.33 -27.80
N GLU A 182 11.20 12.43 -27.32
CA GLU A 182 12.06 11.60 -28.18
C GLU A 182 11.28 10.65 -29.08
N LEU A 183 10.24 9.98 -28.54
CA LEU A 183 9.35 9.12 -29.32
C LEU A 183 8.55 9.93 -30.35
N ALA A 184 8.05 11.12 -29.97
CA ALA A 184 7.34 12.00 -30.88
C ALA A 184 8.25 12.44 -32.05
N ALA A 185 9.50 12.80 -31.76
CA ALA A 185 10.48 13.14 -32.78
C ALA A 185 10.81 11.95 -33.70
N ALA A 186 10.94 10.74 -33.14
CA ALA A 186 11.18 9.52 -33.92
C ALA A 186 10.00 9.16 -34.83
N VAL A 187 8.77 9.27 -34.32
CA VAL A 187 7.55 9.05 -35.11
C VAL A 187 7.44 10.06 -36.25
N GLU A 188 7.74 11.33 -36.00
CA GLU A 188 7.72 12.36 -37.03
C GLU A 188 8.80 12.13 -38.10
N ALA A 189 10.01 11.73 -37.70
CA ALA A 189 11.07 11.37 -38.64
C ALA A 189 10.67 10.17 -39.53
N GLU A 190 10.01 9.16 -38.96
CA GLU A 190 9.55 8.00 -39.72
C GLU A 190 8.37 8.34 -40.64
N ARG A 191 7.47 9.22 -40.19
CA ARG A 191 6.39 9.77 -41.02
C ARG A 191 6.97 10.48 -42.24
N GLN A 192 7.97 11.34 -42.05
CA GLN A 192 8.64 12.04 -43.15
C GLN A 192 9.31 11.07 -44.13
N ARG A 193 9.91 9.98 -43.63
CA ARG A 193 10.46 8.92 -44.48
C ARG A 193 9.38 8.24 -45.31
N VAL A 194 8.25 7.86 -44.71
CA VAL A 194 7.12 7.25 -45.42
C VAL A 194 6.57 8.21 -46.48
N ASP A 195 6.36 9.48 -46.15
CA ASP A 195 5.87 10.49 -47.10
C ASP A 195 6.85 10.67 -48.28
N SER A 196 8.15 10.67 -48.01
CA SER A 196 9.18 10.74 -49.06
C SER A 196 9.21 9.48 -49.94
N PHE A 197 9.00 8.30 -49.34
CA PHE A 197 8.94 7.04 -50.05
C PHE A 197 7.71 6.96 -50.94
N VAL A 198 6.53 7.32 -50.41
CA VAL A 198 5.27 7.37 -51.17
C VAL A 198 5.39 8.35 -52.33
N THR A 199 5.94 9.54 -52.10
CA THR A 199 6.14 10.54 -53.15
C THR A 199 7.05 10.00 -54.27
N THR A 200 8.17 9.38 -53.90
CA THR A 200 9.10 8.75 -54.86
C THR A 200 8.41 7.64 -55.65
N ALA A 201 7.72 6.72 -54.98
CA ALA A 201 7.03 5.59 -55.61
C ALA A 201 5.92 6.05 -56.57
N VAL A 202 5.15 7.09 -56.20
CA VAL A 202 4.14 7.69 -57.07
C VAL A 202 4.78 8.30 -58.32
N ASN A 203 5.87 9.05 -58.16
CA ASN A 203 6.59 9.66 -59.27
C ASN A 203 7.17 8.60 -60.22
N GLU A 204 7.79 7.55 -59.68
CA GLU A 204 8.33 6.42 -60.47
C GLU A 204 7.22 5.69 -61.24
N ASN A 205 6.07 5.44 -60.61
CA ASN A 205 4.94 4.79 -61.26
C ASN A 205 4.34 5.67 -62.37
N GLN A 206 4.16 6.97 -62.12
CA GLN A 206 3.71 7.92 -63.14
C GLN A 206 4.69 8.00 -64.32
N GLN A 207 5.99 7.95 -64.05
CA GLN A 207 7.00 7.94 -65.10
C GLN A 207 6.96 6.64 -65.92
N ALA A 208 6.89 5.49 -65.25
CA ALA A 208 6.74 4.20 -65.92
C ALA A 208 5.47 4.14 -66.78
N GLU A 209 4.37 4.72 -66.33
CA GLU A 209 3.12 4.79 -67.09
C GLU A 209 3.23 5.67 -68.33
N ARG A 210 3.89 6.84 -68.22
CA ARG A 210 4.20 7.69 -69.38
C ARG A 210 5.07 6.95 -70.40
N ASP A 211 6.06 6.19 -69.93
CA ASP A 211 6.95 5.45 -70.81
C ASP A 211 6.21 4.29 -71.50
N ARG A 212 5.33 3.56 -70.79
CA ARG A 212 4.42 2.57 -71.41
C ARG A 212 3.51 3.21 -72.47
N GLN A 213 2.94 4.38 -72.19
CA GLN A 213 2.08 5.10 -73.14
C GLN A 213 2.86 5.51 -74.41
N LYS A 214 4.10 5.98 -74.27
CA LYS A 214 4.98 6.29 -75.41
C LYS A 214 5.30 5.03 -76.22
N THR A 215 5.73 3.95 -75.57
CA THR A 215 6.04 2.70 -76.27
C THR A 215 4.81 2.16 -77.00
N HIS A 216 3.62 2.21 -76.39
CA HIS A 216 2.38 1.81 -77.04
C HIS A 216 2.06 2.68 -78.27
N ALA A 217 2.23 4.01 -78.16
CA ALA A 217 2.03 4.92 -79.28
C ALA A 217 3.04 4.66 -80.43
N GLU A 218 4.30 4.36 -80.11
CA GLU A 218 5.32 3.99 -81.08
C GLU A 218 4.98 2.66 -81.78
N VAL A 219 4.55 1.64 -81.04
CA VAL A 219 4.11 0.36 -81.62
C VAL A 219 2.92 0.56 -82.56
N LEU A 220 1.90 1.34 -82.16
CA LEU A 220 0.77 1.64 -83.02
C LEU A 220 1.19 2.37 -84.30
N LYS A 221 2.13 3.32 -84.20
CA LYS A 221 2.66 4.04 -85.36
C LYS A 221 3.41 3.09 -86.31
N THR A 222 4.21 2.18 -85.79
CA THR A 222 4.92 1.16 -86.58
C THR A 222 3.94 0.21 -87.27
N MET A 223 2.93 -0.30 -86.54
CA MET A 223 1.88 -1.15 -87.12
C MET A 223 1.09 -0.42 -88.21
N GLN A 224 0.81 0.87 -88.04
CA GLN A 224 0.15 1.66 -89.07
C GLN A 224 1.03 1.81 -90.32
N ALA A 225 2.33 2.12 -90.15
CA ALA A 225 3.27 2.23 -91.27
C ALA A 225 3.45 0.90 -92.02
N GLU A 226 3.57 -0.22 -91.29
CA GLU A 226 3.62 -1.57 -91.87
C GLU A 226 2.32 -1.92 -92.60
N GLY A 227 1.17 -1.51 -92.04
CA GLY A 227 -0.14 -1.67 -92.69
C GLY A 227 -0.26 -0.86 -93.98
N GLU A 228 0.22 0.38 -93.99
CA GLU A 228 0.28 1.24 -95.18
C GLU A 228 1.17 0.64 -96.27
N ASP A 229 2.37 0.15 -95.91
CA ASP A 229 3.29 -0.54 -96.84
C ASP A 229 2.69 -1.85 -97.39
N LEU A 230 1.99 -2.63 -96.56
CA LEU A 230 1.28 -3.83 -97.01
C LEU A 230 0.18 -3.48 -98.01
N VAL A 231 -0.61 -2.43 -97.75
CA VAL A 231 -1.66 -1.96 -98.66
C VAL A 231 -1.06 -1.48 -99.98
N GLU A 232 0.07 -0.78 -99.95
CA GLU A 232 0.78 -0.34 -101.15
C GLU A 232 1.29 -1.53 -101.98
N LYS A 233 1.93 -2.51 -101.35
CA LYS A 233 2.36 -3.77 -102.01
C LYS A 233 1.19 -4.52 -102.64
N LEU A 234 0.06 -4.64 -101.92
CA LEU A 234 -1.16 -5.27 -102.45
C LEU A 234 -1.73 -4.51 -103.66
N ARG A 235 -1.65 -3.17 -103.66
CA ARG A 235 -2.03 -2.35 -104.83
C ARG A 235 -1.10 -2.61 -106.01
N GLU A 236 0.21 -2.58 -105.81
CA GLU A 236 1.18 -2.88 -106.88
C GLU A 236 0.98 -4.28 -107.47
N GLU A 237 0.69 -5.27 -106.63
CA GLU A 237 0.46 -6.64 -107.05
C GLU A 237 -0.88 -6.78 -107.81
N ALA A 238 -1.93 -6.09 -107.37
CA ALA A 238 -3.18 -5.99 -108.12
C ALA A 238 -2.99 -5.33 -109.50
N ASP A 239 -2.22 -4.25 -109.57
CA ASP A 239 -1.91 -3.54 -110.83
C ASP A 239 -1.10 -4.43 -111.77
N LYS A 240 -0.10 -5.18 -111.26
CA LYS A 240 0.64 -6.19 -112.04
C LYS A 240 -0.28 -7.29 -112.56
N GLN A 241 -1.18 -7.82 -111.73
CA GLN A 241 -2.15 -8.83 -112.16
C GLN A 241 -3.10 -8.30 -113.23
N GLN A 242 -3.53 -7.04 -113.14
CA GLN A 242 -4.33 -6.40 -114.18
C GLN A 242 -3.55 -6.21 -115.48
N ALA A 243 -2.29 -5.78 -115.41
CA ALA A 243 -1.42 -5.65 -116.57
C ALA A 243 -1.15 -6.99 -117.26
N ASP A 244 -0.89 -8.04 -116.48
CA ASP A 244 -0.72 -9.41 -116.98
C ASP A 244 -2.01 -9.94 -117.61
N ALA A 245 -3.17 -9.71 -116.98
CA ALA A 245 -4.47 -10.08 -117.54
C ALA A 245 -4.76 -9.33 -118.85
N ALA A 246 -4.44 -8.05 -118.94
CA ALA A 246 -4.56 -7.26 -120.17
C ALA A 246 -3.61 -7.78 -121.26
N THR A 247 -2.37 -8.13 -120.90
CA THR A 247 -1.39 -8.71 -121.83
C THR A 247 -1.83 -10.08 -122.34
N ARG A 248 -2.36 -10.95 -121.47
CA ARG A 248 -2.96 -12.23 -121.86
C ARG A 248 -4.16 -12.04 -122.79
N ARG A 249 -5.04 -11.06 -122.52
CA ARG A 249 -6.17 -10.71 -123.40
C ARG A 249 -5.70 -10.24 -124.77
N ARG A 250 -4.68 -9.36 -124.85
CA ARG A 250 -4.07 -8.94 -126.13
C ARG A 250 -3.41 -10.09 -126.87
N GLY A 251 -2.68 -10.97 -126.18
CA GLY A 251 -2.08 -12.16 -126.76
C GLY A 251 -3.11 -13.22 -127.20
N ALA A 252 -4.28 -13.27 -126.57
CA ALA A 252 -5.40 -14.08 -127.03
C ALA A 252 -6.05 -13.46 -128.29
N SER A 253 -6.24 -12.14 -128.30
CA SER A 253 -6.75 -11.39 -129.46
C SER A 253 -5.84 -11.51 -130.68
N ALA A 254 -4.53 -11.34 -130.51
CA ALA A 254 -3.55 -11.49 -131.59
C ALA A 254 -3.49 -12.92 -132.13
N ARG A 255 -3.71 -13.93 -131.27
CA ARG A 255 -3.81 -15.34 -131.70
C ARG A 255 -5.12 -15.64 -132.43
N SER A 256 -6.23 -15.00 -132.06
CA SER A 256 -7.48 -15.09 -132.83
C SER A 256 -7.38 -14.36 -134.17
N GLU A 257 -6.72 -13.20 -134.23
CA GLU A 257 -6.47 -12.47 -135.49
C GLU A 257 -5.52 -13.23 -136.42
N ALA A 258 -4.43 -13.80 -135.89
CA ALA A 258 -3.52 -14.65 -136.67
C ALA A 258 -4.21 -15.91 -137.21
N ARG A 259 -5.17 -16.48 -136.48
CA ARG A 259 -6.01 -17.59 -136.98
C ARG A 259 -7.02 -17.14 -138.02
N ALA A 260 -7.53 -15.92 -137.93
CA ALA A 260 -8.45 -15.36 -138.92
C ALA A 260 -7.76 -14.97 -140.24
N LEU A 261 -6.45 -14.68 -140.22
CA LEU A 261 -5.63 -14.39 -141.41
C LEU A 261 -5.06 -15.64 -142.11
N ALA A 262 -5.09 -16.80 -141.44
CA ALA A 262 -4.61 -18.08 -141.97
C ALA A 262 -5.73 -18.99 -142.51
N ALA A 263 -6.98 -18.50 -142.52
CA ALA A 263 -8.16 -19.12 -143.11
C ALA A 263 -8.61 -18.33 -144.34
#